data_AF-A0A6V7I8J2-F1
#
_entry.id   AF-A0A6V7I8J2-F1
#
_cell.length_a   1.000
_cell.length_b   1.000
_cell.length_c   1.000
_cell.angle_alpha   90.00
_cell.angle_beta   90.00
_cell.angle_gamma   90.00
#
_symmetry.space_group_name_H-M   'P 1'
#
loop_
_entity.id
_entity.type
_entity.pdbx_description
1 polymer ?
#
loop_
_entity_poly.entity_id
_entity_poly.type
_entity_poly.pdbx_seq_one_letter_code
_entity_poly.pdbx_strand_id
1 'polypeptide(L)' 'VRGAEGRAGMAAIYDENGTLDVTQLAQSIKEHIPAYARPLFIRILTKIDMT' A
#
# COMPACT_ATOMS: atom_id res chain seq x y z
N VAL A 1 -11.45 11.35 -14.45
CA VAL A 1 -10.23 10.65 -14.91
C VAL A 1 -10.64 9.31 -15.49
N ARG A 2 -10.36 9.03 -16.78
CA ARG A 2 -10.60 7.70 -17.36
C ARG A 2 -9.63 6.70 -16.74
N GLY A 3 -10.11 5.54 -16.28
CA GLY A 3 -9.29 4.53 -15.58
C GLY A 3 -9.38 4.57 -14.04
N ALA A 4 -10.10 5.54 -13.46
CA ALA A 4 -10.40 5.59 -12.03
C ALA A 4 -11.73 4.87 -11.69
N GLU A 5 -12.05 3.80 -12.42
CA GLU A 5 -13.34 3.09 -12.31
C GLU A 5 -13.37 2.17 -11.08
N GLY A 6 -13.30 2.78 -9.90
CA GLY A 6 -13.98 2.26 -8.71
C GLY A 6 -13.42 0.99 -8.09
N ARG A 7 -12.13 0.66 -8.28
CA ARG A 7 -11.48 -0.34 -7.42
C ARG A 7 -10.66 0.38 -6.36
N ALA A 8 -11.18 0.40 -5.12
CA ALA A 8 -10.38 0.78 -3.96
C ALA A 8 -9.14 -0.13 -3.93
N GLY A 9 -7.96 0.42 -4.26
CA GLY A 9 -6.72 -0.33 -4.25
C GLY A 9 -6.40 -0.78 -2.83
N MET A 10 -6.04 -2.05 -2.67
CA MET A 10 -5.50 -2.59 -1.42
C MET A 10 -4.08 -3.08 -1.68
N ALA A 11 -3.16 -2.72 -0.79
CA ALA A 11 -1.80 -3.25 -0.77
C ALA A 11 -1.58 -3.99 0.55
N ALA A 12 -0.89 -5.13 0.48
CA ALA A 12 -0.38 -5.81 1.67
C ALA A 12 1.15 -5.71 1.67
N ILE A 13 1.72 -5.31 2.80
CA ILE A 13 3.17 -5.19 3.00
C ILE A 13 3.54 -6.18 4.09
N TYR A 14 4.52 -7.02 3.81
CA TYR A 14 5.09 -7.91 4.82
C TYR A 14 6.22 -7.19 5.55
N ASP A 15 6.11 -7.12 6.86
CA ASP A 15 7.11 -6.58 7.77
C ASP A 15 7.03 -7.37 9.08
N GLU A 16 7.88 -8.38 9.21
CA GLU A 16 7.99 -9.23 10.40
C GLU A 16 8.45 -8.47 11.65
N ASN A 17 9.31 -7.45 11.47
CA ASN A 17 10.02 -6.79 12.56
C ASN A 17 9.40 -5.45 12.97
N GLY A 18 8.36 -5.00 12.26
CA GLY A 18 7.70 -3.72 12.54
C GLY A 18 8.60 -2.51 12.25
N THR A 19 9.55 -2.65 11.32
CA THR A 19 10.52 -1.60 10.98
C THR A 19 10.03 -0.66 9.88
N LEU A 20 8.84 -0.89 9.33
CA LEU A 20 8.26 -0.08 8.28
C LEU A 20 7.94 1.34 8.76
N ASP A 21 8.60 2.34 8.18
CA ASP A 21 8.24 3.74 8.35
C ASP A 21 7.02 4.09 7.49
N VAL A 22 5.86 4.16 8.14
CA VAL A 22 4.58 4.51 7.49
C VAL A 22 4.59 5.93 6.92
N THR A 23 5.36 6.85 7.51
CA THR A 23 5.45 8.24 7.05
C THR A 23 6.21 8.31 5.73
N GLN A 24 7.37 7.65 5.67
CA GLN A 24 8.17 7.57 4.44
C GLN A 24 7.42 6.82 3.33
N LEU A 25 6.71 5.74 3.67
CA LEU A 25 5.87 5.01 2.74
C LEU A 25 4.76 5.91 2.16
N ALA A 26 4.07 6.67 3.00
CA ALA A 26 3.00 7.56 2.55
C ALA A 26 3.51 8.68 1.63
N GLN A 27 4.70 9.23 1.90
CA GLN A 27 5.35 10.19 1.01
C GLN A 27 5.71 9.54 -0.33
N SER A 28 6.38 8.39 -0.28
CA SER A 28 6.82 7.65 -1.47
C SER A 28 5.64 7.26 -2.38
N ILE A 29 4.51 6.83 -1.79
CA ILE A 29 3.28 6.53 -2.56
C ILE A 29 2.74 7.79 -3.24
N LYS A 30 2.78 8.96 -2.60
CA LYS A 30 2.29 10.20 -3.22
C LYS A 30 3.20 10.68 -4.36
N GLU A 31 4.50 10.48 -4.21
CA GLU A 31 5.51 10.91 -5.19
C GLU A 31 5.54 10.00 -6.43
N HIS A 32 5.43 8.68 -6.24
CA HIS A 32 5.66 7.71 -7.31
C HIS A 32 4.37 7.13 -7.90
N ILE A 33 3.23 7.21 -7.20
CA ILE A 33 1.97 6.62 -7.63
C ILE A 33 0.93 7.71 -7.92
N PRO A 34 0.35 7.73 -9.13
CA PRO A 34 -0.67 8.71 -9.47
C PRO A 34 -1.91 8.53 -8.60
N ALA A 35 -2.63 9.63 -8.36
CA ALA A 35 -3.71 9.68 -7.37
C ALA A 35 -4.78 8.59 -7.50
N TYR A 36 -5.10 8.18 -8.73
CA TYR A 36 -6.10 7.16 -9.01
C TYR A 36 -5.63 5.72 -8.75
N ALA A 37 -4.32 5.48 -8.65
CA ALA A 37 -3.71 4.17 -8.40
C ALA A 37 -3.20 4.02 -6.95
N ARG A 38 -3.34 5.07 -6.12
CA ARG A 38 -2.94 4.99 -4.72
C ARG A 38 -3.85 4.03 -3.95
N PRO A 39 -3.29 3.05 -3.21
CA PRO A 39 -4.10 2.17 -2.39
C PRO A 39 -4.81 2.97 -1.29
N LEU A 40 -6.10 2.71 -1.10
CA LEU A 40 -6.88 3.29 -0.01
C LEU A 40 -6.67 2.54 1.29
N PHE A 41 -6.34 1.25 1.20
CA PHE A 41 -6.08 0.39 2.34
C PHE A 41 -4.69 -0.24 2.22
N ILE A 42 -3.90 -0.14 3.29
CA ILE A 42 -2.62 -0.83 3.41
C ILE A 42 -2.71 -1.77 4.61
N ARG A 43 -2.43 -3.05 4.39
CA ARG A 43 -2.36 -4.06 5.45
C ARG A 43 -0.91 -4.44 5.68
N ILE A 44 -0.43 -4.29 6.92
CA ILE A 44 0.91 -4.77 7.30
C ILE A 44 0.77 -6.17 7.88
N LEU A 45 1.58 -7.10 7.39
CA LEU A 45 1.58 -8.51 7.78
C LEU A 45 2.89 -8.81 8.51
N THR A 46 2.81 -9.42 9.68
CA THR A 46 3.99 -9.92 10.42
C THR A 46 4.28 -11.38 10.14
N LYS A 47 3.35 -12.09 9.49
CA LYS A 47 3.47 -13.47 9.06
C LYS A 47 2.84 -13.66 7.68
N ILE A 48 3.52 -14.39 6.81
CA ILE A 48 2.93 -14.91 5.57
C ILE A 48 2.64 -16.38 5.81
N ASP A 49 1.37 -16.77 5.71
CA ASP A 49 1.03 -18.19 5.66
C ASP A 49 1.34 -18.70 4.25
N MET A 50 2.42 -19.47 4.13
CA MET A 50 2.72 -20.22 2.91
C MET A 50 2.06 -21.60 3.04
N THR A 51 1.20 -21.95 2.08
CA THR A 51 0.60 -23.29 1.91
C THR A 51 1.42 -24.15 0.97
#